data_AF-A0A534WPN3-F1
#
_entry.id   AF-A0A534WPN3-F1
#
_cell.length_a   1.000
_cell.length_b   1.000
_cell.length_c   1.000
_cell.angle_alpha   90.00
_cell.angle_beta   90.00
_cell.angle_gamma   90.00
#
_symmetry.space_group_name_H-M   'P 1'
#
loop_
_entity.id
_entity.type
_entity.pdbx_description
1 polymer ?
#
loop_
_entity_poly.entity_id
_entity_poly.type
_entity_poly.pdbx_seq_one_letter_code
_entity_poly.pdbx_strand_id
1 'polypeptide(L)'
;WQGFEIFRGECIACHAINREGGTAGPDLNVPQSVVEYRPVEQIKAYIHDPKTFRYGNMPAHPDLSPTDLDALVAYFRAMARRKHDPGR
;
A
#
# COMPACT_ATOMS: atom_id res chain seq x y z
N TRP A 1 8.13 13.35 0.11
CA TRP A 1 8.14 12.02 -0.53
C TRP A 1 6.77 11.83 -1.18
N GLN A 2 6.62 11.95 -2.51
CA GLN A 2 5.30 11.92 -3.17
C GLN A 2 4.44 10.71 -2.78
N GLY A 3 5.02 9.50 -2.79
CA GLY A 3 4.30 8.29 -2.39
C GLY A 3 3.80 8.28 -0.94
N PHE A 4 4.51 8.93 -0.03
CA PHE A 4 4.04 9.08 1.35
C PHE A 4 2.83 10.02 1.44
N GLU A 5 2.85 11.12 0.68
CA GLU A 5 1.72 12.05 0.64
C GLU A 5 0.46 11.39 0.08
N ILE A 6 0.59 10.61 -1.01
CA ILE A 6 -0.51 9.83 -1.57
C ILE A 6 -0.99 8.79 -0.55
N PHE A 7 -0.09 8.03 0.08
CA PHE A 7 -0.48 7.04 1.09
C PHE A 7 -1.27 7.67 2.25
N ARG A 8 -0.81 8.83 2.73
CA ARG A 8 -1.46 9.56 3.82
C ARG A 8 -2.83 10.14 3.43
N GLY A 9 -3.02 10.56 2.19
CA GLY A 9 -4.30 11.07 1.70
C GLY A 9 -5.31 9.95 1.39
N GLU A 10 -4.85 8.89 0.72
CA GLU A 10 -5.73 7.95 0.04
C GLU A 10 -5.80 6.56 0.70
N CYS A 11 -4.78 6.16 1.46
CA CYS A 11 -4.62 4.77 1.89
C CYS A 11 -4.68 4.58 3.41
N ILE A 12 -4.13 5.52 4.19
CA ILE A 12 -3.90 5.38 5.63
C ILE A 12 -5.19 5.24 6.45
N ALA A 13 -6.32 5.72 5.94
CA ALA A 13 -7.61 5.56 6.61
C ALA A 13 -8.00 4.08 6.78
N CYS A 14 -7.55 3.22 5.86
CA CYS A 14 -7.87 1.79 5.87
C CYS A 14 -6.65 0.92 6.19
N HIS A 15 -5.47 1.30 5.70
CA HIS A 15 -4.24 0.52 5.82
C HIS A 15 -3.29 1.11 6.85
N ALA A 16 -2.40 0.26 7.37
CA ALA A 16 -1.32 0.66 8.25
C ALA A 16 0.05 0.42 7.61
N ILE A 17 1.05 1.12 8.13
CA ILE A 17 2.48 0.83 7.95
C ILE A 17 3.07 0.77 9.35
N ASN A 18 3.76 -0.32 9.70
CA ASN A 18 4.35 -0.49 11.05
C ASN A 18 3.30 -0.37 12.16
N ARG A 19 2.08 -0.85 11.90
CA ARG A 19 0.90 -0.84 12.77
C ARG A 19 0.34 0.55 13.05
N GLU A 20 0.81 1.57 12.33
CA GLU A 20 0.30 2.93 12.39
C GLU A 20 -0.60 3.20 11.18
N GLY A 21 -1.88 3.46 11.43
CA GLY A 21 -2.90 3.71 10.41
C GLY A 21 -4.21 2.98 10.70
N GLY A 22 -5.01 2.77 9.65
CA GLY A 22 -6.27 2.06 9.73
C GLY A 22 -6.10 0.54 9.85
N THR A 23 -7.16 -0.12 10.32
CA THR A 23 -7.21 -1.58 10.51
C THR A 23 -8.24 -2.28 9.63
N ALA A 24 -8.89 -1.53 8.72
CA ALA A 24 -9.90 -2.09 7.82
C ALA A 24 -9.25 -2.95 6.71
N GLY A 25 -8.08 -2.52 6.25
CA GLY A 25 -7.17 -3.29 5.40
C GLY A 25 -5.99 -3.83 6.21
N PRO A 26 -5.18 -4.74 5.62
CA PRO A 26 -3.97 -5.22 6.25
C PRO A 26 -2.92 -4.12 6.41
N ASP A 27 -2.02 -4.31 7.36
CA ASP A 27 -0.74 -3.60 7.37
C ASP A 27 0.07 -3.96 6.10
N LEU A 28 0.68 -2.95 5.48
CA LEU A 28 1.40 -3.09 4.21
C LEU A 28 2.92 -3.25 4.39
N ASN A 29 3.42 -3.28 5.62
CA ASN A 29 4.84 -3.37 5.95
C ASN A 29 5.22 -4.51 6.90
N VAL A 30 4.44 -4.76 7.96
CA VAL A 30 4.76 -5.76 8.99
C VAL A 30 3.62 -6.77 9.16
N PRO A 31 3.93 -8.07 9.39
CA PRO A 31 5.28 -8.64 9.51
C PRO A 31 6.02 -8.77 8.17
N GLN A 32 5.29 -8.85 7.06
CA GLN A 32 5.84 -8.95 5.72
C GLN A 32 5.27 -7.81 4.87
N SER A 33 6.15 -7.06 4.22
CA SER A 33 5.76 -5.92 3.41
C SER A 33 5.13 -6.40 2.11
N VAL A 34 4.13 -5.69 1.62
CA VAL A 34 3.42 -6.06 0.39
C VAL A 34 4.37 -6.23 -0.80
N VAL A 35 5.45 -5.46 -0.84
CA VAL A 35 6.47 -5.52 -1.91
C VAL A 35 7.43 -6.71 -1.79
N GLU A 36 7.40 -7.48 -0.71
CA GLU A 36 8.24 -8.67 -0.52
C GLU A 36 7.59 -9.94 -1.10
N TYR A 37 6.26 -9.96 -1.26
CA TYR A 37 5.54 -11.17 -1.70
C TYR A 37 4.51 -10.96 -2.81
N ARG A 38 4.29 -9.71 -3.24
CA ARG A 38 3.48 -9.40 -4.43
C ARG A 38 4.37 -8.82 -5.53
N PRO A 39 4.24 -9.30 -6.78
CA PRO A 39 4.83 -8.63 -7.93
C PRO A 39 4.39 -7.17 -7.99
N VAL A 40 5.31 -6.27 -8.29
CA VAL A 40 5.07 -4.81 -8.29
C VAL A 40 3.94 -4.43 -9.25
N GLU A 41 3.92 -5.00 -10.44
CA GLU A 41 2.85 -4.72 -11.42
C GLU A 41 1.48 -5.22 -10.94
N GLN A 42 1.44 -6.31 -10.16
CA GLN A 42 0.20 -6.74 -9.52
C GLN A 42 -0.26 -5.75 -8.45
N ILE A 43 0.66 -5.17 -7.66
CA ILE A 43 0.32 -4.14 -6.66
C ILE A 43 -0.32 -2.93 -7.35
N LYS A 44 0.31 -2.42 -8.41
CA LYS A 44 -0.18 -1.27 -9.17
C LYS A 44 -1.56 -1.54 -9.78
N ALA A 45 -1.71 -2.67 -10.46
CA ALA A 45 -2.99 -3.05 -11.06
C ALA A 45 -4.09 -3.22 -10.01
N TYR A 46 -3.77 -3.79 -8.84
CA TYR A 46 -4.73 -3.95 -7.75
C TYR A 46 -5.16 -2.62 -7.12
N ILE A 47 -4.25 -1.65 -6.98
CA ILE A 47 -4.59 -0.30 -6.50
C ILE A 47 -5.51 0.40 -7.52
N HIS A 48 -5.20 0.27 -8.80
CA HIS A 48 -5.96 0.91 -9.87
C HIS A 48 -7.39 0.34 -9.98
N ASP A 49 -7.55 -0.98 -9.99
CA ASP A 49 -8.86 -1.63 -10.00
C ASP A 49 -8.87 -2.99 -9.25
N PRO A 50 -9.17 -3.00 -7.93
CA PRO A 50 -9.11 -4.22 -7.13
C PRO A 50 -10.20 -5.24 -7.51
N LYS A 51 -11.32 -4.80 -8.12
CA LYS A 51 -12.46 -5.66 -8.47
C LYS A 51 -12.12 -6.62 -9.62
N THR A 52 -11.13 -6.28 -10.44
CA THR A 52 -10.60 -7.18 -11.49
C THR A 52 -9.91 -8.42 -10.92
N PHE A 53 -9.47 -8.37 -9.66
CA PHE A 53 -8.79 -9.47 -8.99
C PHE A 53 -9.71 -10.23 -8.02
N ARG A 54 -10.51 -9.50 -7.24
CA ARG A 54 -11.45 -10.09 -6.26
C ARG A 54 -12.49 -9.08 -5.79
N TYR A 55 -13.62 -9.57 -5.34
CA TYR A 55 -14.59 -8.74 -4.62
C TYR A 55 -14.07 -8.36 -3.23
N GLY A 56 -14.33 -7.11 -2.82
CA GLY A 56 -13.89 -6.55 -1.54
C GLY A 56 -14.27 -5.08 -1.40
N ASN A 57 -13.90 -4.49 -0.27
CA ASN A 57 -14.27 -3.12 0.10
C ASN A 57 -13.21 -2.07 -0.25
N MET A 58 -12.06 -2.47 -0.79
CA MET A 58 -11.03 -1.52 -1.23
C MET A 58 -11.56 -0.74 -2.44
N PRO A 59 -11.59 0.60 -2.40
CA PRO A 59 -11.99 1.41 -3.55
C PRO A 59 -10.95 1.30 -4.68
N ALA A 60 -11.40 1.54 -5.91
CA ALA A 60 -10.52 1.70 -7.04
C ALA A 60 -9.92 3.12 -7.04
N HIS A 61 -8.68 3.26 -7.49
CA HIS A 61 -8.01 4.55 -7.69
C HIS A 61 -7.61 4.73 -9.17
N PRO A 62 -8.59 4.82 -10.10
CA PRO A 62 -8.32 4.96 -11.53
C PRO A 62 -7.76 6.35 -11.93
N ASP A 63 -7.80 7.30 -11.00
CA ASP A 63 -7.29 8.65 -11.11
C ASP A 63 -5.78 8.76 -10.82
N LEU A 64 -5.19 7.78 -10.14
CA LEU A 64 -3.75 7.74 -9.90
C LEU A 64 -3.00 7.42 -11.20
N SER A 65 -2.10 8.32 -11.58
CA SER A 65 -1.26 8.12 -12.76
C SER A 65 -0.24 6.98 -12.56
N PRO A 66 0.35 6.44 -13.64
CA PRO A 66 1.46 5.49 -13.50
C PRO A 66 2.59 6.00 -12.61
N THR A 67 2.90 7.30 -12.68
CA THR A 67 3.93 7.94 -11.84
C THR A 67 3.53 7.97 -10.36
N ASP A 68 2.25 8.19 -10.04
CA ASP A 68 1.75 8.15 -8.66
C ASP A 68 1.85 6.74 -8.07
N LEU A 69 1.48 5.72 -8.87
CA LEU A 69 1.59 4.32 -8.50
C LEU A 69 3.06 3.90 -8.29
N ASP A 70 3.97 4.37 -9.14
CA ASP A 70 5.41 4.18 -8.94
C ASP A 70 5.92 4.84 -7.65
N ALA A 71 5.44 6.05 -7.34
CA ALA A 71 5.79 6.76 -6.13
C ALA A 71 5.29 6.01 -4.87
N LEU A 72 4.07 5.48 -4.88
CA LEU A 72 3.53 4.62 -3.81
C LEU A 72 4.39 3.37 -3.59
N VAL A 73 4.73 2.66 -4.66
CA VAL A 73 5.60 1.48 -4.57
C VAL A 73 6.99 1.85 -4.04
N ALA A 74 7.54 2.99 -4.47
CA ALA A 74 8.82 3.49 -3.96
C ALA A 74 8.76 3.77 -2.44
N TYR A 75 7.64 4.32 -1.95
CA TYR A 75 7.39 4.50 -0.53
C TYR A 75 7.30 3.15 0.20
N PHE A 76 6.53 2.18 -0.29
CA PHE A 76 6.43 0.85 0.32
C PHE A 76 7.79 0.15 0.39
N ARG A 77 8.59 0.20 -0.68
CA ARG A 77 9.97 -0.33 -0.69
C ARG A 77 10.87 0.36 0.33
N ALA A 78 10.69 1.66 0.53
CA ALA A 78 11.47 2.41 1.50
C ALA A 78 11.07 2.04 2.94
N MET A 79 9.79 1.75 3.19
CA MET A 79 9.31 1.27 4.49
C MET A 79 9.66 -0.20 4.76
N ALA A 80 9.75 -1.04 3.73
CA ALA A 80 10.21 -2.42 3.87
C ALA A 80 11.65 -2.51 4.43
N ARG A 81 12.49 -1.50 4.16
CA ARG A 81 13.84 -1.37 4.74
C ARG A 81 13.85 -0.75 6.15
N ARG A 82 12.71 -0.28 6.64
CA ARG A 82 12.52 0.42 7.92
C ARG A 82 11.35 -0.17 8.71
N LYS A 83 11.23 -1.50 8.68
CA LYS A 83 10.23 -2.21 9.46
C LYS A 83 10.41 -1.92 10.95
N HIS A 84 9.29 -1.67 11.60
CA HIS A 84 9.20 -1.55 13.05
C HIS A 84 7.93 -2.27 13.48
N ASP A 85 8.08 -3.36 14.23
CA ASP A 85 6.95 -4.18 14.73
C ASP A 85 7.12 -4.40 16.24
N PRO A 86 6.89 -3.35 17.06
CA PRO A 86 7.02 -3.47 18.51
C PRO A 86 5.93 -4.42 19.02
N GLY A 87 6.33 -5.60 19.48
CA GLY A 87 5.42 -6.66 19.90
C GLY A 87 5.62 -7.99 19.19
N ARG A 88 6.57 -8.05 18.25
CA ARG A 88 7.18 -9.28 17.74
C ARG A 88 8.68 -9.30 18.02
#